data_AF-A0A932CLB5-F1
#
_entry.id   AF-A0A932CLB5-F1
#
_cell.length_a   1.000
_cell.length_b   1.000
_cell.length_c   1.000
_cell.angle_alpha   90.00
_cell.angle_beta   90.00
_cell.angle_gamma   90.00
#
_symmetry.space_group_name_H-M   'P 1'
#
loop_
_entity.id
_entity.type
_entity.pdbx_description
1 polymer ?
#
loop_
_entity_poly.entity_id
_entity_poly.type
_entity_poly.pdbx_seq_one_letter_code
_entity_poly.pdbx_strand_id
1 'polypeptide(L)'
;MGNEETMRLVRDVLEAQEAAIQKACAIPTEKLGMQVPLGQREVPLRALLYMLVNHPREHSTEIKKVLAETKGPRASEAQNIVAQARESMGNLVGNFTALDDKDLDRQFEEGRSIRVILQHLARSHQNYLRAIEKALEG
;
A
#
# COMPACT_ATOMS: atom_id res chain seq x y z
N MET A 1 -17.52 18.92 0.97
CA MET A 1 -18.03 18.38 2.24
C MET A 1 -16.94 17.49 2.82
N GLY A 2 -16.46 17.81 4.03
CA GLY A 2 -15.13 17.44 4.52
C GLY A 2 -14.93 15.94 4.73
N ASN A 3 -13.93 15.38 4.03
CA ASN A 3 -13.39 14.05 4.28
C ASN A 3 -12.16 14.10 5.20
N GLU A 4 -11.92 15.21 5.90
CA GLU A 4 -10.69 15.48 6.63
C GLU A 4 -10.44 14.45 7.73
N GLU A 5 -11.46 14.13 8.53
CA GLU A 5 -11.36 13.12 9.59
C GLU A 5 -11.17 11.72 9.00
N THR A 6 -11.92 11.34 7.97
CA THR A 6 -11.73 10.07 7.27
C THR A 6 -10.31 9.94 6.73
N MET A 7 -9.81 10.99 6.08
CA MET A 7 -8.46 11.00 5.53
C MET A 7 -7.38 11.01 6.61
N ARG A 8 -7.64 11.63 7.77
CA ARG A 8 -6.78 11.54 8.94
C ARG A 8 -6.70 10.09 9.44
N LEU A 9 -7.84 9.45 9.71
CA LEU A 9 -7.88 8.06 10.17
C LEU A 9 -7.21 7.09 9.19
N VAL A 10 -7.44 7.27 7.88
CA VAL A 10 -6.76 6.47 6.86
C VAL A 10 -5.25 6.70 6.86
N ARG A 11 -4.79 7.95 7.01
CA ARG A 11 -3.34 8.24 7.13
C ARG A 11 -2.74 7.60 8.37
N ASP A 12 -3.40 7.69 9.52
CA ASP A 12 -2.93 7.07 10.76
C ASP A 12 -2.71 5.55 10.57
N VAL A 13 -3.63 4.87 9.87
CA VAL A 13 -3.49 3.45 9.53
C VAL A 13 -2.33 3.20 8.56
N LEU A 14 -2.21 4.00 7.50
CA LEU A 14 -1.15 3.85 6.50
C LEU A 14 0.25 4.09 7.10
N GLU A 15 0.41 5.09 7.95
CA GLU A 15 1.67 5.40 8.64
C GLU A 15 2.07 4.26 9.58
N ALA A 16 1.11 3.74 10.37
CA ALA A 16 1.36 2.61 11.24
C ALA A 16 1.72 1.33 10.46
N GLN A 17 1.04 1.08 9.34
CA GLN A 17 1.30 -0.06 8.47
C GLN A 17 2.69 0.05 7.83
N GLU A 18 3.05 1.22 7.29
CA GLU A 18 4.35 1.46 6.67
C GLU A 18 5.49 1.26 7.68
N ALA A 19 5.36 1.82 8.89
CA ALA A 19 6.34 1.62 9.96
C ALA A 19 6.50 0.13 10.34
N ALA A 20 5.40 -0.63 10.35
CA ALA A 20 5.44 -2.06 10.62
C ALA A 20 6.13 -2.84 9.47
N ILE A 21 5.81 -2.51 8.21
CA ILE A 21 6.39 -3.14 7.02
C ILE A 21 7.90 -2.89 6.97
N GLN A 22 8.35 -1.64 7.16
CA GLN A 22 9.77 -1.30 7.15
C GLN A 22 10.58 -2.11 8.17
N LYS A 23 10.04 -2.31 9.38
CA LYS A 23 10.67 -3.17 10.38
C LYS A 23 10.59 -4.65 10.00
N ALA A 24 9.48 -5.07 9.42
CA ALA A 24 9.27 -6.46 9.03
C ALA A 24 10.23 -6.92 7.93
N CYS A 25 10.56 -6.05 6.97
CA CYS A 25 11.51 -6.35 5.89
C CYS A 25 12.91 -6.70 6.39
N ALA A 26 13.30 -6.23 7.58
CA ALA A 26 14.61 -6.52 8.18
C ALA A 26 14.63 -7.79 9.06
N ILE A 27 13.49 -8.47 9.24
CA ILE A 27 13.42 -9.67 10.09
C ILE A 27 14.06 -10.85 9.36
N PRO A 28 15.11 -11.47 9.92
CA PRO A 28 15.73 -12.62 9.28
C PRO A 28 14.89 -13.89 9.51
N THR A 29 14.96 -14.82 8.56
CA THR A 29 14.12 -16.03 8.51
C THR A 29 14.15 -16.85 9.80
N GLU A 30 15.32 -16.97 10.43
CA GLU A 30 15.51 -17.72 11.67
C GLU A 30 14.74 -17.14 12.87
N LYS A 31 14.37 -15.85 12.83
CA LYS A 31 13.58 -15.19 13.88
C LYS A 31 12.08 -15.41 13.73
N LEU A 32 11.61 -15.96 12.60
CA LEU A 32 10.17 -16.13 12.35
C LEU A 32 9.46 -17.05 13.36
N GLY A 33 10.19 -17.97 14.00
CA GLY A 33 9.66 -18.85 15.05
C GLY A 33 9.70 -18.24 16.46
N MET A 34 10.33 -17.08 16.65
CA MET A 34 10.42 -16.41 17.94
C MET A 34 9.02 -16.08 18.48
N GLN A 35 8.77 -16.45 19.74
CA GLN A 35 7.55 -16.02 20.43
C GLN A 35 7.68 -14.57 20.82
N VAL A 36 6.62 -13.80 20.57
CA VAL A 36 6.52 -12.40 20.92
C VAL A 36 5.19 -12.13 21.61
N PRO A 37 5.16 -11.23 22.61
CA PRO A 37 3.94 -10.88 23.31
C PRO A 37 3.02 -10.09 22.38
N LEU A 38 1.76 -10.51 22.31
CA LEU A 38 0.66 -9.78 21.71
C LEU A 38 -0.53 -9.77 22.68
N GLY A 39 -0.69 -8.65 23.39
CA GLY A 39 -1.69 -8.54 24.45
C GLY A 39 -1.40 -9.52 25.59
N GLN A 40 -2.30 -10.47 25.82
CA GLN A 40 -2.20 -11.49 26.88
C GLN A 40 -1.67 -12.85 26.36
N ARG A 41 -1.21 -12.92 25.11
CA ARG A 41 -0.79 -14.17 24.47
C ARG A 41 0.62 -14.02 23.92
N GLU A 42 1.35 -15.13 23.91
CA GLU A 42 2.56 -15.27 23.11
C GLU A 42 2.18 -15.84 21.73
N VAL A 43 2.70 -15.23 20.67
CA VAL A 43 2.48 -15.72 19.30
C VAL A 43 3.81 -15.76 18.54
N PRO A 44 4.00 -16.69 17.59
CA PRO A 44 5.17 -16.65 16.72
C PRO A 44 5.21 -15.34 15.92
N LEU A 45 6.40 -14.78 15.74
CA LEU A 45 6.61 -13.58 14.92
C LEU A 45 6.04 -13.74 13.50
N ARG A 46 6.14 -14.95 12.92
CA ARG A 46 5.49 -15.30 11.65
C ARG A 46 3.98 -15.06 11.65
N ALA A 47 3.29 -15.37 12.75
CA ALA A 47 1.85 -15.16 12.87
C ALA A 47 1.51 -13.67 12.83
N LEU A 48 2.32 -12.81 13.48
CA LEU A 48 2.15 -11.36 13.38
C LEU A 48 2.31 -10.85 11.95
N LEU A 49 3.28 -11.36 11.19
CA LEU A 49 3.45 -10.99 9.78
C LEU A 49 2.24 -11.40 8.93
N TYR A 50 1.67 -12.58 9.16
CA TYR A 50 0.43 -12.96 8.49
C TYR A 50 -0.76 -12.08 8.90
N MET A 51 -0.84 -11.68 10.17
CA MET A 51 -1.87 -10.75 10.65
C MET A 51 -1.73 -9.37 10.00
N LEU A 52 -0.50 -8.87 9.80
CA LEU A 52 -0.23 -7.60 9.13
C LEU A 52 -0.81 -7.57 7.69
N VAL A 53 -0.83 -8.71 7.01
CA VAL A 53 -1.43 -8.86 5.67
C VAL A 53 -2.94 -9.05 5.74
N ASN A 54 -3.42 -9.92 6.64
CA ASN A 54 -4.82 -10.36 6.64
C ASN A 54 -5.77 -9.36 7.30
N HIS A 55 -5.33 -8.64 8.34
CA HIS A 55 -6.20 -7.78 9.15
C HIS A 55 -6.78 -6.60 8.36
N PRO A 56 -6.00 -5.88 7.51
CA PRO A 56 -6.58 -4.85 6.64
C PRO A 56 -7.60 -5.41 5.63
N ARG A 57 -7.39 -6.64 5.14
CA ARG A 57 -8.30 -7.32 4.20
C ARG A 57 -9.63 -7.69 4.87
N GLU A 58 -9.57 -8.19 6.09
CA GLU A 58 -10.74 -8.51 6.91
C GLU A 58 -11.58 -7.25 7.13
N HIS A 59 -10.99 -6.19 7.69
CA HIS A 59 -11.72 -4.94 7.91
C HIS A 59 -12.17 -4.24 6.62
N SER A 60 -11.46 -4.42 5.50
CA SER A 60 -11.96 -3.96 4.20
C SER A 60 -13.26 -4.66 3.80
N THR A 61 -13.42 -5.93 4.14
CA THR A 61 -14.67 -6.69 3.91
C THR A 61 -15.78 -6.19 4.82
N GLU A 62 -15.47 -5.95 6.10
CA GLU A 62 -16.42 -5.41 7.07
C GLU A 62 -16.91 -4.02 6.68
N ILE A 63 -16.01 -3.11 6.27
CA ILE A 63 -16.37 -1.77 5.79
C ILE A 63 -17.32 -1.88 4.58
N LYS A 64 -17.04 -2.78 3.62
CA LYS A 64 -17.92 -3.01 2.48
C LYS A 64 -19.30 -3.52 2.92
N LYS A 65 -19.35 -4.42 3.91
CA LYS A 65 -20.60 -4.92 4.49
C LYS A 65 -21.40 -3.80 5.15
N VAL A 66 -20.76 -2.98 5.99
CA VAL A 66 -21.39 -1.81 6.63
C VAL A 66 -21.98 -0.89 5.56
N LEU A 67 -21.20 -0.53 4.53
CA LEU A 67 -21.68 0.33 3.44
C LEU A 67 -22.88 -0.29 2.71
N ALA A 68 -22.90 -1.60 2.49
CA ALA A 68 -24.03 -2.27 1.85
C ALA A 68 -25.29 -2.25 2.74
N GLU A 69 -25.15 -2.57 4.03
CA GLU A 69 -26.26 -2.65 4.98
C GLU A 69 -26.85 -1.27 5.32
N THR A 70 -26.00 -0.24 5.44
CA THR A 70 -26.44 1.14 5.75
C THR A 70 -26.82 1.95 4.52
N LYS A 71 -26.84 1.35 3.32
CA LYS A 71 -27.03 2.04 2.03
C LYS A 71 -26.05 3.23 1.88
N GLY A 72 -24.81 3.01 2.28
CA GLY A 72 -23.71 3.97 2.16
C GLY A 72 -23.46 4.39 0.71
N PRO A 73 -22.60 5.41 0.52
CA PRO A 73 -22.33 5.94 -0.81
C PRO A 73 -21.79 4.86 -1.74
N ARG A 74 -22.31 4.84 -2.98
CA ARG A 74 -21.74 4.04 -4.06
C ARG A 74 -20.61 4.82 -4.71
N ALA A 75 -19.47 4.17 -4.91
CA ALA A 75 -18.35 4.76 -5.61
C ALA A 75 -18.74 5.07 -7.07
N SER A 76 -18.41 6.27 -7.54
CA SER A 76 -18.48 6.61 -8.96
C SER A 76 -17.45 5.81 -9.77
N GLU A 77 -17.59 5.80 -11.10
CA GLU A 77 -16.59 5.20 -11.99
C GLU A 77 -15.19 5.75 -11.72
N ALA A 78 -15.04 7.08 -11.63
CA ALA A 78 -13.77 7.72 -11.29
C ALA A 78 -13.22 7.25 -9.94
N GLN A 79 -14.06 7.12 -8.91
CA GLN A 79 -13.63 6.63 -7.59
C GLN A 79 -13.19 5.15 -7.64
N ASN A 80 -13.84 4.32 -8.45
CA ASN A 80 -13.43 2.93 -8.67
C ASN A 80 -12.09 2.82 -9.41
N ILE A 81 -11.85 3.68 -10.40
CA ILE A 81 -10.56 3.76 -11.11
C ILE A 81 -9.45 4.19 -10.13
N VAL A 82 -9.70 5.20 -9.29
CA VAL A 82 -8.73 5.62 -8.26
C VAL A 82 -8.46 4.51 -7.25
N ALA A 83 -9.46 3.72 -6.86
CA ALA A 83 -9.26 2.57 -5.98
C ALA A 83 -8.33 1.53 -6.62
N GLN A 84 -8.51 1.21 -7.91
CA GLN A 84 -7.64 0.29 -8.64
C GLN A 84 -6.21 0.84 -8.79
N ALA A 85 -6.05 2.15 -9.00
CA ALA A 85 -4.73 2.78 -9.05
C ALA A 85 -3.95 2.61 -7.73
N ARG A 86 -4.64 2.68 -6.57
CA ARG A 86 -4.02 2.44 -5.26
C ARG A 86 -3.58 0.98 -5.09
N GLU A 87 -4.41 0.04 -5.48
CA GLU A 87 -4.08 -1.40 -5.45
C GLU A 87 -2.86 -1.71 -6.33
N SER A 88 -2.86 -1.19 -7.57
CA SER A 88 -1.73 -1.34 -8.49
C SER A 88 -0.43 -0.74 -7.94
N MET A 89 -0.49 0.42 -7.28
CA MET A 89 0.67 1.02 -6.63
C MET A 89 1.18 0.18 -5.45
N GLY A 90 0.27 -0.36 -4.63
CA GLY A 90 0.65 -1.27 -3.54
C GLY A 90 1.40 -2.51 -4.05
N ASN A 91 0.92 -3.09 -5.15
CA ASN A 91 1.61 -4.21 -5.81
C ASN A 91 2.99 -3.82 -6.35
N LEU A 92 3.12 -2.63 -6.96
CA LEU A 92 4.42 -2.13 -7.39
C LEU A 92 5.39 -2.00 -6.22
N VAL A 93 4.99 -1.34 -5.14
CA VAL A 93 5.82 -1.13 -3.94
C VAL A 93 6.21 -2.47 -3.30
N GLY A 94 5.29 -3.43 -3.25
CA GLY A 94 5.55 -4.78 -2.72
C GLY A 94 6.73 -5.48 -3.39
N ASN A 95 6.97 -5.26 -4.70
CA ASN A 95 8.11 -5.84 -5.42
C ASN A 95 9.48 -5.35 -4.90
N PHE A 96 9.53 -4.22 -4.20
CA PHE A 96 10.77 -3.64 -3.66
C PHE A 96 11.12 -4.16 -2.27
N THR A 97 10.26 -4.99 -1.65
CA THR A 97 10.51 -5.53 -0.30
C THR A 97 11.74 -6.43 -0.22
N ALA A 98 12.21 -6.97 -1.35
CA ALA A 98 13.40 -7.82 -1.45
C ALA A 98 14.58 -7.15 -2.16
N LEU A 99 14.45 -5.87 -2.54
CA LEU A 99 15.47 -5.14 -3.28
C LEU A 99 16.22 -4.19 -2.35
N ASP A 100 17.51 -3.98 -2.62
CA ASP A 100 18.28 -2.90 -2.01
C ASP A 100 18.79 -1.90 -3.07
N ASP A 101 19.44 -0.82 -2.61
CA ASP A 101 19.89 0.26 -3.49
C ASP A 101 20.84 -0.20 -4.61
N LYS A 102 21.58 -1.29 -4.40
CA LYS A 102 22.50 -1.83 -5.42
C LYS A 102 21.75 -2.49 -6.57
N ASP A 103 20.51 -2.93 -6.34
CA ASP A 103 19.67 -3.56 -7.35
C ASP A 103 19.05 -2.53 -8.30
N LEU A 104 19.02 -1.23 -7.92
CA LEU A 104 18.39 -0.18 -8.73
C LEU A 104 18.98 -0.06 -10.13
N ASP A 105 20.28 -0.31 -10.26
CA ASP A 105 21.02 -0.21 -11.53
C ASP A 105 21.17 -1.56 -12.24
N ARG A 106 20.55 -2.63 -11.71
CA ARG A 106 20.48 -3.93 -12.38
C ARG A 106 19.72 -3.79 -13.70
N GLN A 107 20.38 -4.17 -14.78
CA GLN A 107 19.81 -4.13 -16.13
C GLN A 107 19.24 -5.49 -16.53
N PHE A 108 18.15 -5.46 -17.29
CA PHE A 108 17.58 -6.64 -17.96
C PHE A 108 17.61 -6.52 -19.49
N GLU A 109 17.64 -5.28 -20.00
CA GLU A 109 17.82 -4.92 -21.40
C GLU A 109 18.70 -3.67 -21.47
N GLU A 110 19.28 -3.39 -22.64
CA GLU A 110 20.08 -2.20 -22.84
C GLU A 110 19.28 -0.93 -22.51
N GLY A 111 19.79 -0.12 -21.57
CA GLY A 111 19.14 1.10 -21.12
C GLY A 111 17.89 0.90 -20.24
N ARG A 112 17.54 -0.33 -19.86
CA ARG A 112 16.43 -0.61 -18.95
C ARG A 112 16.91 -1.19 -17.62
N SER A 113 16.90 -0.34 -16.60
CA SER A 113 17.09 -0.71 -15.20
C SER A 113 15.85 -0.41 -14.37
N ILE A 114 15.82 -0.93 -13.13
CA ILE A 114 14.77 -0.65 -12.15
C ILE A 114 14.65 0.88 -11.91
N ARG A 115 15.80 1.57 -11.79
CA ARG A 115 15.86 3.04 -11.67
C ARG A 115 15.17 3.73 -12.84
N VAL A 116 15.46 3.31 -14.07
CA VAL A 116 14.86 3.90 -15.28
C VAL A 116 13.35 3.69 -15.32
N ILE A 117 12.86 2.52 -14.91
CA ILE A 117 11.42 2.22 -14.80
C ILE A 117 10.74 3.16 -13.79
N LEU A 118 11.29 3.30 -12.59
CA LEU A 118 10.73 4.18 -11.55
C LEU A 118 10.72 5.64 -12.00
N GLN A 119 11.80 6.11 -12.62
CA GLN A 119 11.86 7.46 -13.16
C GLN A 119 10.84 7.69 -14.28
N HIS A 120 10.63 6.69 -15.16
CA HIS A 120 9.59 6.75 -16.18
C HIS A 120 8.21 6.87 -15.55
N LEU A 121 7.89 6.02 -14.56
CA LEU A 121 6.60 6.05 -13.88
C LEU A 121 6.34 7.39 -13.19
N ALA A 122 7.34 7.94 -12.49
CA ALA A 122 7.24 9.24 -11.84
C ALA A 122 6.93 10.36 -12.86
N ARG A 123 7.63 10.39 -14.00
CA ARG A 123 7.36 11.35 -15.09
C ARG A 123 5.95 11.17 -15.67
N SER A 124 5.52 9.93 -15.89
CA SER A 124 4.17 9.62 -16.40
C SER A 124 3.09 10.12 -15.44
N HIS A 125 3.24 9.88 -14.13
CA HIS A 125 2.29 10.37 -13.12
C HIS A 125 2.24 11.90 -13.03
N GLN A 126 3.37 12.59 -13.16
CA GLN A 126 3.40 14.05 -13.23
C GLN A 126 2.65 14.57 -14.48
N ASN A 127 2.78 13.89 -15.61
CA ASN A 127 2.03 14.24 -16.82
C ASN A 127 0.52 14.00 -16.64
N TYR A 128 0.12 12.90 -15.98
CA TYR A 128 -1.28 12.64 -15.67
C TYR A 128 -1.87 13.71 -14.75
N LEU A 129 -1.14 14.12 -13.71
CA LEU A 129 -1.55 15.19 -12.80
C LEU A 129 -1.81 16.49 -13.57
N ARG A 130 -0.86 16.95 -14.40
CA ARG A 130 -1.02 18.17 -15.20
C ARG A 130 -2.23 18.10 -16.15
N ALA A 131 -2.47 16.94 -16.74
CA ALA A 131 -3.62 16.74 -17.62
C ALA A 131 -4.95 16.80 -16.85
N ILE A 132 -5.00 16.22 -15.65
CA ILE A 132 -6.16 16.29 -14.75
C ILE A 132 -6.40 17.75 -14.31
N GLU A 133 -5.37 18.45 -13.84
CA GLU A 133 -5.44 19.86 -13.44
C GLU A 133 -6.00 20.72 -14.56
N LYS A 134 -5.44 20.60 -15.77
CA LYS A 134 -5.92 21.33 -16.96
C LYS A 134 -7.38 21.02 -17.29
N ALA A 135 -7.83 19.77 -17.11
CA ALA A 135 -9.21 19.39 -17.36
C ALA A 135 -10.19 19.94 -16.30
N LEU A 136 -9.71 20.26 -15.09
CA LEU A 136 -10.51 20.86 -14.01
C LEU A 136 -10.57 22.39 -14.08
N GLU A 137 -9.63 23.02 -14.78
CA GLU A 137 -9.62 24.47 -15.03
C GLU A 137 -10.55 24.92 -16.17
N GLY A 138 -11.01 23.97 -17.01
CA GLY A 138 -11.93 24.21 -18.13
C GLY A 138 -13.38 23.93 -17.79
#